data_AF-A0A7S1ENN2-F1
#
_entry.id   AF-A0A7S1ENN2-F1
#
_cell.length_a   1.000
_cell.length_b   1.000
_cell.length_c   1.000
_cell.angle_alpha   90.00
_cell.angle_beta   90.00
_cell.angle_gamma   90.00
#
_symmetry.space_group_name_H-M   'P 1'
#
loop_
_entity.id
_entity.type
_entity.pdbx_description
1 polymer ?
#
loop_
_entity_poly.entity_id
_entity_poly.type
_entity_poly.pdbx_seq_one_letter_code
_entity_poly.pdbx_strand_id
1 'polypeptide(L)'
;MSGRQPKCFGDGKAVFIERNVWDPSVPEDVKKRLQGSGKGIIQGPSNRVAVQPIPPDAKHPAAGQWGLVAAANLFPGEHVIDYVGRVSTMDAAEPDSEYVAELCPGIVIDAAREGGQARFINDFHGTGKMPNVRFERRVEASGEHR
;
A
#
# COMPACT_ATOMS: atom_id res chain seq x y z
N MET A 1 -21.59 -0.19 -10.01
CA MET A 1 -20.57 0.11 -11.04
C MET A 1 -19.32 -0.67 -10.67
N SER A 2 -19.03 -1.78 -11.37
CA SER A 2 -17.86 -2.62 -11.09
C SER A 2 -16.62 -1.95 -11.66
N GLY A 3 -15.77 -1.38 -10.81
CA GLY A 3 -14.43 -0.96 -11.20
C GLY A 3 -13.70 -2.17 -11.79
N ARG A 4 -13.24 -2.06 -13.04
CA ARG A 4 -12.43 -3.11 -13.65
C ARG A 4 -11.15 -3.24 -12.83
N GLN A 5 -11.04 -4.36 -12.11
CA GLN A 5 -9.84 -4.74 -11.39
C GLN A 5 -8.65 -4.74 -12.36
N PRO A 6 -7.55 -4.03 -12.06
CA PRO A 6 -6.35 -4.06 -12.88
C PRO A 6 -5.86 -5.50 -13.09
N LYS A 7 -5.49 -5.88 -14.31
CA LYS A 7 -4.97 -7.23 -14.62
C LYS A 7 -3.64 -7.56 -13.89
N CYS A 8 -3.03 -6.58 -13.21
CA CYS A 8 -1.76 -6.73 -12.48
C CYS A 8 -1.89 -7.35 -11.07
N PHE A 9 -3.09 -7.73 -10.64
CA PHE A 9 -3.31 -8.59 -9.47
C PHE A 9 -2.92 -10.03 -9.83
N GLY A 10 -1.61 -10.32 -9.83
CA GLY A 10 -1.04 -11.63 -10.17
C GLY A 10 -1.89 -12.80 -9.64
N ASP A 11 -2.24 -13.69 -10.55
CA ASP A 11 -3.04 -14.91 -10.35
C ASP A 11 -4.48 -14.74 -9.87
N GLY A 12 -5.01 -13.51 -9.74
CA GLY A 12 -6.38 -13.26 -9.28
C GLY A 12 -6.61 -13.49 -7.79
N LYS A 13 -5.55 -13.58 -6.98
CA LYS A 13 -5.65 -13.87 -5.53
C LYS A 13 -5.82 -12.63 -4.66
N ALA A 14 -5.40 -11.47 -5.12
CA ALA A 14 -5.50 -10.23 -4.35
C ALA A 14 -6.66 -9.34 -4.84
N VAL A 15 -7.34 -8.67 -3.90
CA VAL A 15 -8.51 -7.83 -4.14
C VAL A 15 -8.13 -6.36 -4.12
N PHE A 16 -8.62 -5.58 -5.09
CA PHE A 16 -8.45 -4.13 -5.07
C PHE A 16 -9.34 -3.51 -4.01
N ILE A 17 -8.75 -2.79 -3.06
CA ILE A 17 -9.46 -2.03 -2.05
C ILE A 17 -9.05 -0.57 -2.10
N GLU A 18 -9.99 0.30 -1.75
CA GLU A 18 -9.80 1.75 -1.74
C GLU A 18 -9.63 2.28 -0.31
N ARG A 19 -9.63 1.41 0.70
CA ARG A 19 -9.47 1.79 2.10
C ARG A 19 -8.98 0.61 2.91
N ASN A 20 -8.42 0.91 4.07
CA ASN A 20 -8.02 -0.10 5.03
C ASN A 20 -9.20 -0.96 5.50
N VAL A 21 -9.00 -2.27 5.52
CA VAL A 21 -9.94 -3.26 6.07
C VAL A 21 -9.41 -3.67 7.44
N TRP A 22 -10.24 -3.59 8.47
CA TRP A 22 -9.78 -3.80 9.85
C TRP A 22 -10.05 -5.23 10.30
N ASP A 23 -8.98 -5.93 10.65
CA ASP A 23 -9.03 -7.28 11.18
C ASP A 23 -9.53 -7.27 12.65
N PRO A 24 -10.30 -8.29 13.10
CA PRO A 24 -10.77 -8.40 14.48
C PRO A 24 -9.65 -8.49 15.53
N SER A 25 -8.42 -8.81 15.14
CA SER A 25 -7.27 -8.80 16.04
C SER A 25 -6.91 -7.43 16.59
N VAL A 26 -7.32 -6.34 15.92
CA VAL A 26 -7.05 -4.98 16.39
C VAL A 26 -7.99 -4.63 17.55
N PRO A 27 -7.47 -4.27 18.73
CA PRO A 27 -8.30 -3.81 19.84
C PRO A 27 -9.19 -2.63 19.46
N GLU A 28 -10.44 -2.63 19.91
CA GLU A 28 -11.45 -1.67 19.45
C GLU A 28 -11.11 -0.21 19.83
N ASP A 29 -10.41 -0.01 20.95
CA ASP A 29 -9.88 1.29 21.37
C ASP A 29 -8.75 1.78 20.45
N VAL A 30 -7.84 0.88 20.06
CA VAL A 30 -6.77 1.15 19.10
C VAL A 30 -7.36 1.48 17.73
N LYS A 31 -8.32 0.67 17.27
CA LYS A 31 -9.03 0.90 16.01
C LYS A 31 -9.75 2.26 16.00
N LYS A 32 -10.50 2.61 17.04
CA LYS A 32 -11.17 3.92 17.13
C LYS A 32 -10.18 5.07 17.08
N ARG A 33 -9.04 4.95 17.76
CA ARG A 33 -7.97 5.95 17.75
C ARG A 33 -7.37 6.12 16.35
N LEU A 34 -7.13 5.02 15.63
CA LEU A 34 -6.49 5.05 14.32
C LEU A 34 -7.46 5.36 13.16
N GLN A 35 -8.73 4.97 13.25
CA GLN A 35 -9.75 5.30 12.24
C GLN A 35 -10.19 6.76 12.32
N GLY A 36 -10.05 7.40 13.49
CA GLY A 36 -10.60 8.72 13.74
C GLY A 36 -12.13 8.72 13.74
N SER A 37 -12.71 9.90 13.50
CA SER A 37 -14.16 10.13 13.51
C SER A 37 -14.83 9.99 12.13
N GLY A 38 -14.03 9.80 11.07
CA GLY A 38 -14.51 9.73 9.69
C GLY A 38 -14.91 8.32 9.25
N LYS A 39 -15.63 8.20 8.13
CA LYS A 39 -15.98 6.90 7.50
C LYS A 39 -14.81 6.21 6.76
N GLY A 40 -13.58 6.68 6.99
CA GLY A 40 -12.39 6.36 6.18
C GLY A 40 -12.41 7.06 4.82
N ILE A 41 -11.33 7.73 4.43
CA ILE A 41 -11.22 8.32 3.09
C ILE A 41 -11.13 7.20 2.04
N ILE A 42 -11.91 7.28 0.97
CA ILE A 42 -11.81 6.35 -0.15
C ILE A 42 -10.64 6.78 -1.06
N GLN A 43 -9.57 6.00 -1.06
CA GLN A 43 -8.47 6.05 -2.03
C GLN A 43 -8.87 5.30 -3.29
N GLY A 44 -9.53 5.99 -4.22
CA GLY A 44 -9.68 5.48 -5.58
C GLY A 44 -8.32 5.29 -6.26
N PRO A 45 -8.27 4.60 -7.42
CA PRO A 45 -7.05 4.47 -8.20
C PRO A 45 -6.47 5.86 -8.53
N SER A 46 -5.18 6.03 -8.28
CA SER A 46 -4.46 7.26 -8.60
C SER A 46 -4.04 7.24 -10.06
N ASN A 47 -4.43 8.27 -10.80
CA ASN A 47 -4.01 8.49 -12.19
C ASN A 47 -2.57 9.03 -12.32
N ARG A 48 -1.92 9.34 -11.19
CA ARG A 48 -0.55 9.87 -11.14
C ARG A 48 0.51 8.77 -11.07
N VAL A 49 0.08 7.53 -10.88
CA VAL A 49 0.94 6.35 -10.85
C VAL A 49 0.37 5.26 -11.76
N ALA A 50 1.25 4.42 -12.27
CA ALA A 50 0.88 3.25 -13.07
C ALA A 50 1.63 2.03 -12.55
N VAL A 51 0.97 0.87 -12.61
CA VAL A 51 1.63 -0.42 -12.34
C VAL A 51 2.10 -0.97 -13.68
N GLN A 52 3.39 -1.25 -13.80
CA GLN A 52 4.02 -1.70 -15.03
C GLN A 52 4.92 -2.93 -14.76
N PRO A 53 5.04 -3.86 -15.71
CA PRO A 53 5.96 -4.98 -15.56
C PRO A 53 7.41 -4.46 -15.61
N ILE A 54 8.28 -5.04 -14.79
CA ILE A 54 9.71 -4.79 -14.83
C ILE A 54 10.33 -5.82 -15.79
N PRO A 55 11.07 -5.39 -16.82
CA PRO A 55 11.69 -6.31 -17.78
C PRO A 55 12.55 -7.38 -17.07
N PRO A 56 12.48 -8.66 -17.49
CA PRO A 56 13.29 -9.74 -16.89
C PRO A 56 14.80 -9.52 -17.00
N ASP A 57 15.25 -8.76 -17.99
CA ASP A 57 16.65 -8.41 -18.24
C ASP A 57 17.09 -7.12 -17.52
N ALA A 58 16.20 -6.49 -16.74
CA ALA A 58 16.54 -5.31 -15.96
C ALA A 58 17.59 -5.64 -14.89
N LYS A 59 18.53 -4.72 -14.66
CA LYS A 59 19.43 -4.75 -13.50
C LYS A 59 18.71 -4.23 -12.25
N HIS A 60 17.66 -4.93 -11.86
CA HIS A 60 16.78 -4.59 -10.75
C HIS A 60 16.44 -5.86 -9.97
N PRO A 61 16.45 -5.87 -8.62
CA PRO A 61 16.12 -7.08 -7.83
C PRO A 61 14.73 -7.65 -8.14
N ALA A 62 13.76 -6.76 -8.40
CA ALA A 62 12.40 -7.13 -8.84
C ALA A 62 12.27 -7.35 -10.37
N ALA A 63 13.34 -7.71 -11.09
CA ALA A 63 13.26 -8.04 -12.51
C ALA A 63 12.28 -9.20 -12.76
N GLY A 64 11.43 -9.07 -13.78
CA GLY A 64 10.37 -10.04 -14.07
C GLY A 64 9.11 -9.92 -13.20
N GLN A 65 9.10 -8.99 -12.23
CA GLN A 65 7.94 -8.69 -11.40
C GLN A 65 7.21 -7.42 -11.90
N TRP A 66 6.45 -6.77 -11.02
CA TRP A 66 5.72 -5.54 -11.31
C TRP A 66 6.25 -4.40 -10.44
N GLY A 67 6.15 -3.17 -10.94
CA GLY A 67 6.56 -1.97 -10.22
C GLY A 67 5.57 -0.84 -10.36
N LEU A 68 5.51 0.02 -9.35
CA LEU A 68 4.80 1.28 -9.38
C LEU A 68 5.70 2.36 -9.98
N VAL A 69 5.24 3.01 -11.03
CA VAL A 69 5.94 4.11 -11.70
C VAL A 69 5.11 5.38 -11.68
N ALA A 70 5.76 6.53 -11.75
CA ALA A 70 5.08 7.81 -11.94
C ALA A 70 4.44 7.87 -13.34
N ALA A 71 3.18 8.27 -13.41
CA ALA A 71 2.41 8.51 -14.65
C ALA A 71 2.14 10.01 -14.88
N ALA A 72 2.62 10.86 -13.97
CA ALA A 72 2.60 12.31 -14.05
C ALA A 72 3.85 12.88 -13.38
N ASN A 73 4.12 14.17 -13.57
CA ASN A 73 5.17 14.85 -12.81
C ASN A 73 4.77 14.90 -11.31
N LEU A 74 5.72 14.52 -10.46
CA LEU A 74 5.62 14.56 -9.01
C LEU A 74 6.67 15.53 -8.47
N PHE A 75 6.27 16.43 -7.58
CA PHE A 75 7.17 17.37 -6.95
C PHE A 75 7.77 16.80 -5.65
N PRO A 76 8.97 17.23 -5.23
CA PRO A 76 9.51 16.86 -3.93
C PRO A 76 8.55 17.21 -2.78
N GLY A 77 8.31 16.25 -1.89
CA GLY A 77 7.39 16.41 -0.75
C GLY A 77 5.91 16.25 -1.09
N GLU A 78 5.58 15.98 -2.35
CA GLU A 78 4.20 15.73 -2.76
C GLU A 78 3.72 14.34 -2.36
N HIS A 79 2.44 14.24 -1.99
CA HIS A 79 1.80 12.95 -1.75
C HIS A 79 1.66 12.17 -3.06
N VAL A 80 2.13 10.91 -3.04
CA VAL A 80 2.09 10.01 -4.20
C VAL A 80 0.84 9.13 -4.19
N ILE A 81 0.69 8.32 -3.14
CA ILE A 81 -0.40 7.35 -2.93
C ILE A 81 -0.37 6.87 -1.48
N ASP A 82 -1.50 6.40 -0.93
CA ASP A 82 -1.49 5.75 0.40
C ASP A 82 -1.31 4.24 0.27
N TYR A 83 -0.65 3.65 1.26
CA TYR A 83 -0.55 2.21 1.39
C TYR A 83 -1.79 1.68 2.09
N VAL A 84 -2.65 0.99 1.34
CA VAL A 84 -3.90 0.41 1.86
C VAL A 84 -3.84 -1.10 1.83
N GLY A 85 -4.39 -1.72 2.87
CA GLY A 85 -4.40 -3.17 3.05
C GLY A 85 -5.28 -3.61 4.22
N ARG A 86 -5.02 -4.82 4.72
CA ARG A 86 -5.61 -5.32 5.97
C ARG A 86 -4.85 -4.74 7.15
N VAL A 87 -5.55 -4.06 8.05
CA VAL A 87 -4.98 -3.57 9.31
C VAL A 87 -5.16 -4.63 10.37
N SER A 88 -4.05 -5.12 10.90
CA SER A 88 -4.02 -6.18 11.92
C SER A 88 -2.94 -5.92 12.96
N THR A 89 -2.93 -6.73 14.02
CA THR A 89 -1.72 -6.88 14.83
C THR A 89 -0.62 -7.58 14.03
N MET A 90 0.65 -7.39 14.40
CA MET A 90 1.79 -8.05 13.74
C MET A 90 1.63 -9.59 13.73
N ASP A 91 1.18 -10.18 14.84
CA ASP A 91 1.00 -11.63 14.98
C ASP A 91 -0.14 -12.20 14.13
N ALA A 92 -1.10 -11.35 13.74
CA ALA A 92 -2.23 -11.71 12.89
C ALA A 92 -2.01 -11.42 11.41
N ALA A 93 -0.90 -10.78 11.04
CA ALA A 93 -0.51 -10.60 9.65
C ALA A 93 -0.16 -11.96 9.00
N GLU A 94 -0.19 -12.03 7.67
CA GLU A 94 0.17 -13.28 7.00
C GLU A 94 1.69 -13.56 7.22
N PRO A 95 2.08 -14.72 7.80
CA PRO A 95 3.44 -14.93 8.31
C PRO A 95 4.57 -14.73 7.32
N ASP A 96 4.31 -15.03 6.03
CA ASP A 96 5.27 -14.92 4.93
C ASP A 96 4.94 -13.73 4.00
N SER A 97 4.15 -12.75 4.47
CA SER A 97 3.80 -11.59 3.66
C SER A 97 4.97 -10.63 3.52
N GLU A 98 5.39 -10.42 2.28
CA GLU A 98 6.34 -9.38 1.88
C GLU A 98 5.67 -8.00 1.68
N TYR A 99 4.36 -7.89 1.98
CA TYR A 99 3.54 -6.69 1.74
C TYR A 99 3.10 -6.00 3.03
N VAL A 100 3.89 -6.15 4.09
CA VAL A 100 3.60 -5.60 5.43
C VAL A 100 4.29 -4.25 5.62
N ALA A 101 3.51 -3.23 5.98
CA ALA A 101 4.00 -1.91 6.38
C ALA A 101 3.51 -1.57 7.80
N GLU A 102 4.39 -1.03 8.65
CA GLU A 102 3.99 -0.64 10.01
C GLU A 102 3.20 0.68 10.00
N LEU A 103 1.98 0.66 10.54
CA LEU A 103 1.15 1.85 10.73
C LEU A 103 1.51 2.55 12.04
N CYS A 104 1.58 1.78 13.13
CA CYS A 104 2.12 2.21 14.41
C CYS A 104 2.66 0.99 15.18
N PRO A 105 3.40 1.16 16.28
CA PRO A 105 4.01 0.04 16.98
C PRO A 105 3.01 -1.09 17.28
N GLY A 106 3.26 -2.28 16.70
CA GLY A 106 2.43 -3.47 16.85
C GLY A 106 1.18 -3.57 15.97
N ILE A 107 0.88 -2.54 15.16
CA ILE A 107 -0.22 -2.51 14.19
C ILE A 107 0.34 -2.29 12.78
N VAL A 108 -0.02 -3.20 11.88
CA VAL A 108 0.51 -3.22 10.52
C VAL A 108 -0.60 -3.16 9.48
N ILE A 109 -0.23 -2.78 8.25
CA ILE A 109 -1.04 -2.86 7.04
C ILE A 109 -0.44 -3.95 6.17
N ASP A 110 -1.17 -5.03 5.94
CA ASP A 110 -0.77 -6.13 5.07
C ASP A 110 -1.54 -6.07 3.74
N ALA A 111 -0.81 -5.86 2.64
CA ALA A 111 -1.38 -5.77 1.30
C ALA A 111 -1.21 -7.06 0.45
N ALA A 112 -0.92 -8.21 1.07
CA ALA A 112 -0.75 -9.47 0.36
C ALA A 112 -2.01 -9.91 -0.38
N ARG A 113 -3.16 -9.88 0.31
CA ARG A 113 -4.46 -10.37 -0.21
C ARG A 113 -5.43 -9.27 -0.59
N GLU A 114 -5.27 -8.07 -0.07
CA GLU A 114 -6.14 -6.95 -0.35
C GLU A 114 -5.33 -5.66 -0.30
N GLY A 115 -5.39 -4.84 -1.34
CA GLY A 115 -4.57 -3.63 -1.40
C GLY A 115 -4.79 -2.79 -2.65
N GLY A 116 -4.14 -1.62 -2.66
CA GLY A 116 -4.18 -0.68 -3.77
C GLY A 116 -2.98 -0.81 -4.71
N GLN A 117 -2.74 0.22 -5.54
CA GLN A 117 -1.56 0.28 -6.43
C GLN A 117 -0.25 0.38 -5.64
N ALA A 118 -0.27 0.92 -4.42
CA ALA A 118 0.91 1.11 -3.58
C ALA A 118 1.63 -0.20 -3.21
N ARG A 119 0.95 -1.35 -3.26
CA ARG A 119 1.58 -2.66 -3.00
C ARG A 119 2.67 -3.04 -4.01
N PHE A 120 2.77 -2.34 -5.14
CA PHE A 120 3.79 -2.54 -6.17
C PHE A 120 4.99 -1.59 -6.02
N ILE A 121 5.10 -0.88 -4.89
CA ILE A 121 6.33 -0.15 -4.54
C ILE A 121 7.40 -1.20 -4.26
N ASN A 122 8.53 -1.09 -4.95
CA ASN A 122 9.66 -2.00 -4.77
C ASN A 122 10.67 -1.44 -3.78
N ASP A 123 11.35 -2.34 -3.07
CA ASP A 123 12.52 -1.98 -2.28
C ASP A 123 13.66 -1.49 -3.18
N PHE A 124 14.36 -0.46 -2.74
CA PHE A 124 15.41 0.20 -3.53
C PHE A 124 16.80 -0.43 -3.31
N HIS A 125 17.01 -1.26 -2.29
CA HIS A 125 18.31 -1.84 -2.01
C HIS A 125 18.73 -2.77 -3.15
N GLY A 126 20.03 -2.76 -3.49
CA GLY A 126 20.55 -3.55 -4.61
C GLY A 126 20.20 -3.00 -6.00
N THR A 127 19.44 -1.90 -6.12
CA THR A 127 19.15 -1.25 -7.43
C THR A 127 20.27 -0.32 -7.92
N GLY A 128 21.22 0.05 -7.04
CA GLY A 128 22.24 1.06 -7.32
C GLY A 128 21.71 2.49 -7.37
N LYS A 129 20.45 2.72 -6.97
CA LYS A 129 19.81 4.04 -6.91
C LYS A 129 19.50 4.43 -5.47
N MET A 130 19.42 5.73 -5.20
CA MET A 130 18.90 6.27 -3.95
C MET A 130 17.37 6.15 -3.91
N PRO A 131 16.75 6.05 -2.72
CA PRO A 131 15.30 6.09 -2.60
C PRO A 131 14.77 7.44 -3.11
N ASN A 132 13.67 7.41 -3.85
CA ASN A 132 13.01 8.60 -4.42
C ASN A 132 11.63 8.87 -3.81
N VAL A 133 11.14 7.98 -2.95
CA VAL A 133 9.92 8.10 -2.15
C VAL A 133 10.18 7.52 -0.76
N ARG A 134 9.33 7.86 0.21
CA ARG A 134 9.37 7.27 1.55
C ARG A 134 7.95 7.07 2.07
N PHE A 135 7.79 6.10 2.96
CA PHE A 135 6.58 5.98 3.74
C PHE A 135 6.57 7.07 4.81
N GLU A 136 5.46 7.78 4.91
CA GLU A 136 5.21 8.75 5.97
C GLU A 136 3.85 8.48 6.57
N ARG A 137 3.81 8.41 7.89
CA ARG A 137 2.55 8.37 8.62
C ARG A 137 1.90 9.74 8.56
N ARG A 138 0.62 9.80 8.19
CA ARG A 138 -0.18 11.02 8.23
C ARG A 138 -1.39 10.84 9.13
N VAL A 139 -1.83 11.97 9.69
CA VAL A 139 -3.09 12.06 10.44
C VAL A 139 -3.96 13.06 9.71
N GLU A 140 -5.07 12.58 9.18
CA GLU A 140 -6.04 13.40 8.45
C GLU A 140 -6.80 14.32 9.41
N ALA A 141 -7.48 15.33 8.88
CA ALA A 141 -8.33 16.22 9.68
C ALA A 141 -9.44 15.48 10.45
N SER A 142 -9.84 14.28 9.99
CA SER A 142 -10.78 13.38 10.67
C SER A 142 -10.19 12.66 11.89
N GLY A 143 -8.86 12.72 12.05
CA GLY A 143 -8.08 11.91 12.98
C GLY A 143 -7.69 10.53 12.44
N GLU A 144 -8.00 10.22 11.18
CA GLU A 144 -7.61 8.95 10.55
C GLU A 144 -6.09 8.89 10.36
N HIS A 145 -5.47 7.81 10.83
CA HIS A 145 -4.06 7.50 10.63
C HIS A 145 -3.87 6.70 9.33
N ARG A 146 -2.88 7.11 8.54
CA ARG A 146 -2.50 6.52 7.25
C ARG A 146 -1.00 6.34 7.15
#